data_AF-A0A6N7JIQ2-F1
#
_entry.id   AF-A0A6N7JIQ2-F1
#
_cell.length_a   1.000
_cell.length_b   1.000
_cell.length_c   1.000
_cell.angle_alpha   90.00
_cell.angle_beta   90.00
_cell.angle_gamma   90.00
#
_symmetry.space_group_name_H-M   'P 1'
#
loop_
_entity.id
_entity.type
_entity.pdbx_description
1 polymer ?
#
loop_
_entity_poly.entity_id
_entity_poly.type
_entity_poly.pdbx_seq_one_letter_code
_entity_poly.pdbx_strand_id
1 'polypeptide(L)'
;MHVVPMTVGVPPLHALDGAVLTLSTGGGHQLSIDLGEAERDTETVISVFVARGRLSLARGGAYAAVIQVPPRRYTEEWGEDGPRMVAQPLNIDAVSLQLWALPDTL
;
A
#
# COMPACT_ATOMS: atom_id res chain seq x y z
N MET A 1 6.88 -4.57 6.01
CA MET A 1 6.77 -3.49 5.00
C MET A 1 7.96 -2.56 5.11
N HIS A 2 8.55 -2.17 3.98
CA HIS A 2 9.68 -1.23 3.93
C HIS A 2 9.19 0.18 3.62
N VAL A 3 9.51 1.16 4.49
CA VAL A 3 9.02 2.54 4.38
C VAL A 3 10.16 3.47 3.97
N VAL A 4 9.95 4.26 2.92
CA VAL A 4 10.95 5.17 2.35
C VAL A 4 10.39 6.60 2.31
N PRO A 5 10.97 7.55 3.07
CA PRO A 5 10.65 8.96 2.90
C PRO A 5 11.27 9.48 1.60
N MET A 6 10.46 10.14 0.78
CA MET A 6 10.85 10.65 -0.54
C MET A 6 11.24 12.13 -0.52
N THR A 7 10.77 12.88 0.47
CA THR A 7 11.05 14.31 0.64
C THR A 7 11.23 14.66 2.12
N VAL A 8 11.87 15.78 2.39
CA VAL A 8 11.93 16.36 3.75
C VAL A 8 10.59 17.01 4.08
N GLY A 9 10.09 16.81 5.30
CA GLY A 9 8.83 17.38 5.80
C GLY A 9 8.00 16.36 6.59
N VAL A 10 6.73 16.66 6.84
CA VAL A 10 5.80 15.78 7.58
C VAL A 10 5.05 14.88 6.59
N PRO A 11 5.34 13.57 6.50
CA PRO A 11 4.58 12.66 5.65
C PRO A 11 3.23 12.29 6.29
N PRO A 12 2.33 11.60 5.55
CA PRO A 12 1.20 10.92 6.16
C PRO A 12 1.65 9.98 7.28
N LEU A 13 0.88 9.94 8.37
CA LEU A 13 0.97 8.85 9.33
C LEU A 13 0.50 7.57 8.65
N HIS A 14 1.07 6.44 9.05
CA HIS A 14 0.71 5.14 8.48
C HIS A 14 0.62 4.08 9.58
N ALA A 15 -0.32 3.16 9.42
CA ALA A 15 -0.49 1.98 10.27
C ALA A 15 -0.86 0.77 9.41
N LEU A 16 -0.39 -0.40 9.80
CA LEU A 16 -0.75 -1.68 9.19
C LEU A 16 -1.50 -2.53 10.20
N ASP A 17 -2.63 -3.08 9.78
CA ASP A 17 -3.36 -4.14 10.48
C ASP A 17 -3.58 -5.30 9.52
N GLY A 18 -2.78 -6.37 9.68
CA GLY A 18 -2.69 -7.44 8.69
C GLY A 18 -2.26 -6.91 7.32
N ALA A 19 -3.15 -7.03 6.33
CA ALA A 19 -2.95 -6.53 4.97
C ALA A 19 -3.59 -5.16 4.71
N VAL A 20 -4.24 -4.55 5.71
CA VAL A 20 -4.89 -3.25 5.56
C VAL A 20 -3.91 -2.14 5.95
N LEU A 21 -3.55 -1.31 4.99
CA LEU A 21 -2.74 -0.11 5.19
C LEU A 21 -3.66 1.10 5.40
N THR A 22 -3.57 1.74 6.56
CA THR A 22 -4.23 3.01 6.83
C THR A 22 -3.22 4.14 6.74
N LEU A 23 -3.50 5.14 5.89
CA LEU A 23 -2.78 6.40 5.80
C LEU A 23 -3.63 7.50 6.40
N SER A 24 -3.05 8.39 7.19
CA SER A 24 -3.77 9.53 7.76
C SER A 24 -2.98 10.84 7.71
N THR A 25 -3.72 11.93 7.69
CA THR A 25 -3.21 13.31 7.70
C THR A 25 -3.37 13.92 9.10
N GLY A 26 -2.60 14.96 9.42
CA GLY A 26 -2.72 15.69 10.68
C GLY A 26 -4.12 16.27 10.93
N GLY A 27 -4.85 16.60 9.86
CA GLY A 27 -6.25 17.07 9.90
C GLY A 27 -7.30 15.98 10.14
N GLY A 28 -6.90 14.75 10.47
CA GLY A 28 -7.82 13.65 10.84
C GLY A 28 -8.45 12.90 9.67
N HIS A 29 -8.12 13.25 8.41
CA HIS A 29 -8.55 12.46 7.26
C HIS A 29 -7.72 11.17 7.16
N GLN A 30 -8.39 10.04 6.97
CA GLN A 30 -7.78 8.72 6.80
C GLN A 30 -8.22 8.05 5.49
N LEU A 31 -7.34 7.23 4.93
CA LEU A 31 -7.58 6.37 3.78
C LEU A 31 -7.05 4.97 4.10
N SER A 32 -7.92 3.97 4.06
CA SER A 32 -7.53 2.57 4.24
C SER A 32 -7.54 1.85 2.90
N ILE A 33 -6.53 1.00 2.69
CA ILE A 33 -6.30 0.25 1.46
C ILE A 33 -6.02 -1.19 1.86
N ASP A 34 -6.83 -2.14 1.39
CA ASP A 34 -6.55 -3.57 1.54
C ASP A 34 -5.53 -4.00 0.47
N LEU A 35 -4.31 -4.30 0.92
CA LEU A 35 -3.22 -4.71 0.05
C LEU A 35 -3.38 -6.16 -0.44
N GLY A 36 -4.10 -7.00 0.31
CA GLY A 36 -4.39 -8.37 -0.07
C GLY A 36 -5.39 -8.44 -1.23
N GLU A 37 -6.41 -7.59 -1.21
CA GLU A 37 -7.35 -7.46 -2.35
C GLU A 37 -6.68 -6.86 -3.60
N ALA A 38 -5.68 -5.99 -3.40
CA ALA A 38 -4.93 -5.37 -4.48
C ALA A 38 -3.82 -6.27 -5.07
N GLU A 39 -3.43 -7.35 -4.38
CA GLU A 39 -2.40 -8.28 -4.84
C GLU A 39 -2.85 -9.03 -6.10
N ARG A 40 -1.96 -9.10 -7.09
CA ARG A 40 -2.16 -9.77 -8.38
C ARG A 40 -0.96 -10.65 -8.72
N ASP A 41 -1.05 -11.41 -9.80
CA ASP A 41 0.08 -12.22 -10.32
C ASP A 41 1.23 -11.38 -10.90
N THR A 42 1.09 -10.06 -10.89
CA THR A 42 2.11 -9.07 -11.28
C THR A 42 2.18 -7.99 -10.21
N GLU A 43 3.27 -7.22 -10.20
CA GLU A 43 3.44 -6.11 -9.26
C GLU A 43 2.31 -5.09 -9.44
N THR A 44 1.65 -4.73 -8.34
CA THR A 44 0.62 -3.70 -8.32
C THR A 44 1.20 -2.44 -7.70
N VAL A 45 1.09 -1.31 -8.41
CA VAL A 45 1.49 0.01 -7.90
C VAL A 45 0.24 0.84 -7.60
N ILE A 46 0.07 1.24 -6.33
CA ILE A 46 -1.03 2.07 -5.86
C ILE A 46 -0.48 3.45 -5.57
N SER A 47 -0.97 4.46 -6.28
CA SER A 47 -0.61 5.86 -6.06
C SER A 47 -1.68 6.55 -5.21
N VAL A 48 -1.23 7.22 -4.14
CA VAL A 48 -2.07 8.03 -3.27
C VAL A 48 -1.67 9.49 -3.46
N PHE A 49 -2.66 10.33 -3.72
CA PHE A 49 -2.50 11.76 -3.95
C PHE A 49 -3.15 12.58 -2.85
N VAL A 50 -2.69 13.81 -2.69
CA VAL A 50 -3.41 14.86 -1.98
C VAL A 50 -4.34 15.59 -2.97
N ALA A 51 -5.62 15.64 -2.65
CA ALA A 51 -6.61 16.43 -3.37
C ALA A 51 -7.51 17.17 -2.38
N ARG A 52 -7.57 18.51 -2.48
CA ARG A 52 -8.40 19.37 -1.62
C ARG A 52 -8.22 19.09 -0.11
N GLY A 53 -6.97 18.94 0.33
CA GLY A 53 -6.67 18.69 1.74
C GLY A 53 -7.00 17.26 2.22
N ARG A 54 -7.17 16.29 1.31
CA ARG A 54 -7.53 14.90 1.64
C ARG A 54 -6.70 13.91 0.85
N LEU A 55 -6.50 12.72 1.40
CA LEU A 55 -5.90 11.59 0.72
C LEU A 55 -6.88 10.99 -0.29
N SER A 56 -6.41 10.64 -1.48
CA SER A 56 -7.24 10.15 -2.58
C SER A 56 -6.47 9.16 -3.45
N LEU A 57 -7.17 8.11 -3.93
CA LEU A 57 -6.66 7.21 -4.97
C LEU A 57 -6.90 7.74 -6.38
N ALA A 58 -7.84 8.67 -6.55
CA ALA A 58 -8.00 9.39 -7.80
C ALA A 58 -6.83 10.36 -7.99
N ARG A 59 -6.32 10.44 -9.22
CA ARG A 59 -5.20 11.32 -9.59
C ARG A 59 -5.43 12.75 -9.08
N GLY A 60 -4.45 13.27 -8.34
CA GLY A 60 -4.52 14.57 -7.67
C GLY A 60 -3.29 15.44 -7.93
N GLY A 61 -3.17 16.54 -7.19
CA GLY A 61 -2.14 17.56 -7.42
C GLY A 61 -0.73 17.13 -7.01
N ALA A 62 -0.57 16.54 -5.81
CA ALA A 62 0.71 16.10 -5.28
C ALA A 62 0.64 14.64 -4.79
N TYR A 63 1.76 13.93 -4.85
CA TYR A 63 1.88 12.59 -4.24
C TYR A 63 1.85 12.70 -2.72
N ALA A 64 1.14 11.76 -2.09
CA ALA A 64 1.20 11.52 -0.65
C ALA A 64 1.92 10.21 -0.36
N ALA A 65 1.62 9.17 -1.13
CA ALA A 65 2.27 7.87 -1.03
C ALA A 65 2.28 7.12 -2.37
N VAL A 66 3.23 6.21 -2.52
CA VAL A 66 3.23 5.16 -3.54
C VAL A 66 3.46 3.84 -2.84
N ILE A 67 2.56 2.89 -3.05
CA ILE A 67 2.64 1.56 -2.46
C ILE A 67 2.92 0.57 -3.59
N GLN A 68 3.98 -0.21 -3.46
CA GLN A 68 4.31 -1.31 -4.36
C GLN A 68 3.97 -2.62 -3.65
N VAL A 69 2.95 -3.31 -4.16
CA VAL A 69 2.54 -4.63 -3.68
C VAL A 69 3.20 -5.67 -4.57
N PRO A 70 3.96 -6.63 -4.01
CA PRO A 70 4.67 -7.63 -4.79
C PRO A 70 3.69 -8.54 -5.55
N PRO A 71 4.16 -9.24 -6.59
CA PRO A 71 3.39 -10.30 -7.22
C PRO A 71 3.02 -11.40 -6.21
N ARG A 72 1.84 -11.97 -6.39
CA ARG A 72 1.36 -13.12 -5.63
C ARG A 72 2.32 -14.29 -5.77
N ARG A 73 2.59 -14.92 -4.63
CA ARG A 73 3.40 -16.13 -4.56
C ARG A 73 2.52 -17.36 -4.51
N TYR A 74 3.03 -18.43 -5.08
CA TYR A 74 2.37 -19.72 -5.08
C TYR A 74 3.33 -20.77 -4.56
N THR A 75 2.78 -21.76 -3.85
CA THR A 75 3.50 -22.97 -3.48
C THR A 75 2.77 -24.17 -4.05
N GLU A 76 3.54 -25.22 -4.36
CA GLU A 76 2.96 -26.50 -4.72
C GLU A 76 2.56 -27.23 -3.42
N GLU A 77 1.33 -27.73 -3.39
CA GLU A 77 0.81 -28.61 -2.34
C GLU A 77 0.25 -29.88 -2.97
N TRP A 78 0.45 -31.02 -2.32
CA TRP A 78 -0.20 -32.26 -2.71
C TRP A 78 -1.63 -32.30 -2.16
N GLY A 79 -2.61 -32.18 -3.06
CA GLY A 79 -4.02 -32.43 -2.77
C GLY A 79 -4.44 -33.86 -3.10
N GLU A 80 -5.71 -34.19 -2.82
CA GLU A 80 -6.28 -35.52 -3.10
C GLU A 80 -6.24 -35.89 -4.59
N ASP A 81 -6.28 -34.91 -5.49
CA ASP A 81 -6.25 -35.07 -6.96
C ASP A 81 -4.84 -34.88 -7.58
N GLY A 82 -3.80 -34.72 -6.75
CA GLY A 82 -2.42 -34.48 -7.22
C GLY A 82 -1.85 -33.11 -6.81
N PRO A 83 -0.69 -32.73 -7.35
CA PRO A 83 -0.05 -31.45 -7.03
C PRO A 83 -0.90 -30.29 -7.55
N ARG A 84 -1.13 -29.28 -6.71
CA ARG A 84 -1.83 -28.04 -7.05
C ARG A 84 -1.04 -26.84 -6.58
N MET A 85 -1.12 -25.74 -7.33
CA MET A 85 -0.57 -24.46 -6.92
C MET A 85 -1.56 -23.75 -6.01
N VAL A 86 -1.13 -23.39 -4.80
CA VAL A 86 -1.93 -22.65 -3.82
C VAL A 86 -1.29 -21.29 -3.58
N ALA A 87 -2.12 -20.24 -3.58
CA ALA A 87 -1.67 -18.89 -3.29
C ALA A 87 -1.18 -18.80 -1.84
N GLN A 88 0.02 -18.26 -1.65
CA GLN A 88 0.53 -17.93 -0.33
C GLN A 88 -0.07 -16.61 0.16
N PRO A 89 -0.18 -16.40 1.49
CA PRO A 89 -0.53 -15.10 2.04
C PRO A 89 0.45 -14.00 1.58
N LEU A 90 -0.06 -12.79 1.39
CA LEU A 90 0.74 -11.62 1.02
C LEU A 90 1.90 -11.44 2.00
N ASN A 91 3.12 -11.40 1.47
CA ASN A 91 4.30 -11.10 2.27
C ASN A 91 4.41 -9.57 2.48
N ILE A 92 3.92 -9.08 3.61
CA ILE A 92 3.94 -7.67 3.99
C ILE A 92 5.38 -7.11 4.04
N ASP A 93 6.39 -7.93 4.29
CA ASP A 93 7.79 -7.49 4.31
C ASP A 93 8.36 -7.19 2.91
N ALA A 94 7.72 -7.72 1.87
CA ALA A 94 8.05 -7.41 0.48
C ALA A 94 7.26 -6.19 -0.07
N VAL A 95 6.33 -5.62 0.70
CA VAL A 95 5.64 -4.37 0.33
C VAL A 95 6.56 -3.17 0.56
N SER A 96 6.60 -2.28 -0.43
CA SER A 96 7.30 -0.98 -0.37
C SER A 96 6.28 0.15 -0.22
N LEU A 97 6.52 1.05 0.73
CA LEU A 97 5.73 2.27 0.95
C LEU A 97 6.66 3.48 0.84
N GLN A 98 6.49 4.25 -0.23
CA GLN A 98 7.18 5.51 -0.44
C GLN A 98 6.27 6.66 0.00
N LEU A 99 6.75 7.56 0.85
CA LEU A 99 5.96 8.65 1.43
C LEU A 99 6.53 10.02 1.06
N TRP A 100 5.66 10.92 0.62
CA TRP A 100 5.99 12.32 0.36
C TRP A 100 5.48 13.19 1.52
N ALA A 101 6.20 14.27 1.77
CA ALA A 101 5.77 15.28 2.73
C ALA A 101 4.46 15.91 2.26
N LEU A 102 3.54 16.05 3.20
CA LEU A 102 2.28 16.73 3.01
C LEU A 102 2.52 18.25 2.94
N PRO A 103 1.82 18.99 2.06
CA PRO A 103 1.81 20.45 2.09
C PRO A 103 1.43 20.98 3.47
N ASP A 104 2.07 22.08 3.91
CA ASP A 104 1.83 22.70 5.22
C ASP A 104 0.39 23.21 5.43
N THR A 105 -0.43 23.26 4.39
CA THR A 105 -1.82 23.76 4.40
C THR A 105 -2.88 22.66 4.57
N LEU A 106 -2.49 21.48 5.07
CA LEU A 106 -3.36 20.32 5.26
C LEU A 106 -3.99 20.26 6.66
#